data_AF-A0A7U8BIL8-F1
#
_entry.id   AF-A0A7U8BIL8-F1
#
_cell.length_a   1.000
_cell.length_b   1.000
_cell.length_c   1.000
_cell.angle_alpha   90.00
_cell.angle_beta   90.00
_cell.angle_gamma   90.00
#
_symmetry.space_group_name_H-M   'P 1'
#
loop_
_entity.id
_entity.type
_entity.pdbx_description
1 polymer ?
#
loop_
_entity_poly.entity_id
_entity_poly.type
_entity_poly.pdbx_seq_one_letter_code
_entity_poly.pdbx_strand_id
1 'polypeptide(L)'
;MESQTLEEKFEELYLKSALSEWDKAINELKNFDEKEAKSELKKKHKLLKDYIVFKLNELYGEFDNEKYDKLYEKMQEIENDCNLRSKYNSLKNRNNIKEPFNGIDNFISWYKKQEKECYYCKIAQSDLDKLFGNNKPINSKKRAFNGKLQIERLDPDKGYNEENCVLACCICNNAKSDMISASNFENYFSNSVKNFYKDLLENKTTNNFS
;
A
#
# COMPACT_ATOMS: atom_id res chain seq x y z
N MET A 1 -3.67 -12.50 19.47
CA MET A 1 -2.46 -11.94 18.83
C MET A 1 -2.12 -12.92 17.71
N GLU A 2 -2.51 -12.61 16.47
CA GLU A 2 -2.28 -13.50 15.34
C GLU A 2 -0.78 -13.66 15.10
N SER A 3 -0.32 -14.88 14.84
CA SER A 3 1.08 -15.12 14.53
C SER A 3 1.37 -14.59 13.12
N GLN A 4 2.18 -13.54 13.02
CA GLN A 4 2.69 -13.04 11.74
C GLN A 4 3.34 -14.18 10.93
N THR A 5 3.03 -14.24 9.65
CA THR A 5 3.62 -15.16 8.67
C THR A 5 5.10 -14.85 8.43
N LEU A 6 5.84 -15.82 7.89
CA LEU A 6 7.26 -15.64 7.54
C LEU A 6 7.46 -14.52 6.51
N GLU A 7 6.53 -14.38 5.56
CA GLU A 7 6.57 -13.33 4.53
C GLU A 7 6.34 -11.95 5.13
N GLU A 8 5.39 -11.80 6.06
CA GLU A 8 5.15 -10.53 6.77
C GLU A 8 6.35 -10.11 7.62
N LYS A 9 7.01 -11.06 8.31
CA LYS A 9 8.23 -10.75 9.07
C LYS A 9 9.44 -10.48 8.18
N PHE A 10 9.55 -11.17 7.05
CA PHE A 10 10.57 -10.86 6.05
C PHE A 10 10.35 -9.46 5.49
N GLU A 11 9.12 -9.10 5.12
CA GLU A 11 8.79 -7.77 4.61
C GLU A 11 9.04 -6.69 5.67
N GLU A 12 8.69 -6.93 6.93
CA GLU A 12 8.98 -6.02 8.03
C GLU A 12 10.50 -5.80 8.19
N LEU A 13 11.31 -6.86 8.19
CA LEU A 13 12.77 -6.77 8.29
C LEU A 13 13.40 -6.17 7.02
N TYR A 14 12.93 -6.55 5.85
CA TYR A 14 13.36 -6.05 4.55
C TYR A 14 13.07 -4.54 4.44
N LEU A 15 11.86 -4.08 4.73
CA LEU A 15 11.53 -2.66 4.67
C LEU A 15 12.23 -1.85 5.77
N LYS A 16 12.38 -2.40 6.99
CA LYS A 16 13.17 -1.76 8.06
C LYS A 16 14.65 -1.60 7.68
N SER A 17 15.22 -2.57 6.96
CA SER A 17 16.64 -2.64 6.57
C SER A 17 16.97 -2.00 5.21
N ALA A 18 16.10 -2.09 4.22
CA ALA A 18 16.22 -1.45 2.91
C ALA A 18 16.23 0.08 3.02
N LEU A 19 15.67 0.62 4.11
CA LEU A 19 15.67 2.05 4.42
C LEU A 19 16.80 2.53 5.32
N SER A 20 17.73 1.66 5.65
CA SER A 20 18.89 2.02 6.44
C SER A 20 19.94 0.96 6.21
N GLU A 21 20.85 1.25 5.30
CA GLU A 21 22.15 0.62 5.34
C GLU A 21 22.70 0.78 6.77
N TRP A 22 22.77 -0.32 7.51
CA TRP A 22 23.39 -0.47 8.83
C TRP A 22 22.75 0.30 10.00
N ASP A 23 22.43 1.59 9.88
CA ASP A 23 22.15 2.53 10.98
C ASP A 23 20.97 2.14 11.90
N LYS A 24 19.94 1.44 11.39
CA LYS A 24 18.77 1.02 12.19
C LYS A 24 18.97 -0.31 12.90
N ALA A 25 19.79 -1.23 12.37
CA ALA A 25 20.13 -2.49 13.06
C ALA A 25 20.94 -2.26 14.34
N ILE A 26 21.64 -1.13 14.41
CA ILE A 26 22.44 -0.71 15.57
C ILE A 26 21.57 -0.15 16.70
N ASN A 27 20.44 0.47 16.38
CA ASN A 27 19.52 1.00 17.39
C ASN A 27 18.81 -0.09 18.21
N GLU A 28 18.74 -1.33 17.70
CA GLU A 28 18.24 -2.49 18.47
C GLU A 28 19.31 -3.08 19.42
N LEU A 29 20.60 -2.78 19.22
CA LEU A 29 21.71 -3.14 20.12
C LEU A 29 21.92 -2.05 21.17
N LYS A 30 20.94 -1.86 22.07
CA LYS A 30 20.87 -0.76 23.06
C LYS A 30 22.02 -0.63 24.08
N ASN A 31 23.15 -1.33 23.94
CA ASN A 31 24.23 -1.40 24.94
C ASN A 31 25.66 -1.17 24.40
N PHE A 32 25.83 -0.64 23.18
CA PHE A 32 27.17 -0.34 22.64
C PHE A 32 27.23 1.07 22.04
N ASP A 33 28.42 1.68 22.06
CA ASP A 33 28.70 2.88 21.27
C ASP A 33 28.46 2.57 19.79
N GLU A 34 27.80 3.48 19.07
CA GLU A 34 27.26 3.26 17.72
C GLU A 34 28.33 2.75 16.73
N LYS A 35 29.59 3.18 16.92
CA LYS A 35 30.75 2.74 16.13
C LYS A 35 31.20 1.32 16.45
N GLU A 36 31.14 0.89 17.71
CA GLU A 36 31.54 -0.45 18.12
C GLU A 36 30.51 -1.49 17.70
N ALA A 37 29.22 -1.20 17.86
CA ALA A 37 28.14 -2.05 17.35
C ALA A 37 28.23 -2.26 15.83
N LYS A 38 28.51 -1.18 15.07
CA LYS A 38 28.79 -1.23 13.63
C LYS A 38 29.97 -2.16 13.31
N SER A 39 31.05 -2.08 14.09
CA SER A 39 32.27 -2.87 13.88
C SER A 39 32.04 -4.35 14.17
N GLU A 40 31.41 -4.69 15.29
CA GLU A 40 31.16 -6.07 15.71
C GLU A 40 30.13 -6.78 14.81
N LEU A 41 29.06 -6.10 14.40
CA LEU A 41 28.11 -6.66 13.43
C LEU A 41 28.78 -6.90 12.07
N LYS A 42 29.62 -5.98 11.58
CA LYS A 42 30.38 -6.16 10.33
C LYS A 42 31.41 -7.29 10.40
N LYS A 43 31.98 -7.55 11.59
CA LYS A 43 32.85 -8.72 11.82
C LYS A 43 32.08 -10.03 11.77
N LYS A 44 30.84 -10.05 12.27
CA LYS A 44 30.03 -11.27 12.40
C LYS A 44 29.19 -11.58 11.16
N HIS A 45 28.72 -10.57 10.45
CA HIS A 45 27.89 -10.67 9.25
C HIS A 45 28.46 -9.73 8.18
N LYS A 46 29.00 -10.31 7.10
CA LYS A 46 29.74 -9.57 6.07
C LYS A 46 28.81 -8.72 5.19
N LEU A 47 27.56 -9.17 5.03
CA LEU A 47 26.51 -8.50 4.25
C LEU A 47 25.23 -8.33 5.09
N LEU A 48 24.41 -7.31 4.75
CA LEU A 48 23.09 -7.09 5.36
C LEU A 48 22.16 -8.30 5.19
N LYS A 49 22.24 -8.96 4.03
CA LYS A 49 21.58 -10.24 3.74
C LYS A 49 21.87 -11.29 4.81
N ASP A 50 23.13 -11.44 5.21
CA ASP A 50 23.55 -12.45 6.19
C ASP A 50 22.95 -12.16 7.58
N TYR A 51 22.76 -10.88 7.93
CA TYR A 51 22.12 -10.48 9.17
C TYR A 51 20.61 -10.78 9.17
N ILE A 52 19.91 -10.45 8.07
CA ILE A 52 18.47 -10.70 7.93
C ILE A 52 18.19 -12.21 7.97
N VAL A 53 19.00 -12.99 7.26
CA VAL A 53 18.91 -14.46 7.27
C VAL A 53 19.13 -14.98 8.68
N PHE A 54 20.17 -14.54 9.38
CA PHE A 54 20.41 -14.93 10.77
C PHE A 54 19.19 -14.65 11.67
N LYS A 55 18.62 -13.45 11.61
CA LYS A 55 17.46 -13.07 12.43
C LYS A 55 16.21 -13.88 12.14
N LEU A 56 15.93 -14.13 10.86
CA LEU A 56 14.80 -14.98 10.48
C LEU A 56 15.04 -16.44 10.88
N ASN A 57 16.28 -16.90 10.85
CA ASN A 57 16.61 -18.24 11.30
C ASN A 57 16.49 -18.40 12.83
N GLU A 58 16.84 -17.39 13.63
CA GLU A 58 16.57 -17.38 15.09
C GLU A 58 15.07 -17.56 15.40
N LEU A 59 14.19 -17.01 14.56
CA LEU A 59 12.75 -17.00 14.78
C LEU A 59 12.02 -18.22 14.21
N TYR A 60 12.52 -18.77 13.10
CA TYR A 60 11.81 -19.78 12.31
C TYR A 60 12.59 -21.08 12.08
N GLY A 61 13.85 -21.16 12.53
CA GLY A 61 14.68 -22.38 12.54
C GLY A 61 15.14 -22.92 11.19
N GLU A 62 14.55 -22.48 10.08
CA GLU A 62 14.84 -22.99 8.73
C GLU A 62 14.93 -21.89 7.66
N PHE A 63 15.38 -20.68 8.01
CA PHE A 63 15.53 -19.60 7.03
C PHE A 63 16.96 -19.55 6.48
N ASP A 64 17.12 -19.66 5.16
CA ASP A 64 18.41 -19.69 4.49
C ASP A 64 18.53 -18.60 3.42
N ASN A 65 19.70 -18.54 2.79
CA ASN A 65 20.00 -17.57 1.74
C ASN A 65 19.13 -17.75 0.49
N GLU A 66 18.68 -18.97 0.16
CA GLU A 66 17.84 -19.24 -1.01
C GLU A 66 16.42 -18.72 -0.78
N LYS A 67 15.87 -18.95 0.42
CA LYS A 67 14.59 -18.40 0.86
C LYS A 67 14.64 -16.87 0.93
N TYR A 68 15.76 -16.31 1.39
CA TYR A 68 15.99 -14.87 1.32
C TYR A 68 15.93 -14.36 -0.10
N ASP A 69 16.69 -14.95 -1.03
CA ASP A 69 16.79 -14.44 -2.41
C ASP A 69 15.43 -14.46 -3.11
N LYS A 70 14.64 -15.54 -2.93
CA LYS A 70 13.28 -15.63 -3.49
C LYS A 70 12.35 -14.56 -2.94
N LEU A 71 12.39 -14.30 -1.63
CA LEU A 71 11.58 -13.26 -1.01
C LEU A 71 12.08 -11.86 -1.35
N TYR A 72 13.39 -11.68 -1.47
CA TYR A 72 14.03 -10.43 -1.88
C TYR A 72 13.69 -10.08 -3.33
N GLU A 73 13.76 -11.03 -4.26
CA GLU A 73 13.33 -10.84 -5.66
C GLU A 73 11.85 -10.49 -5.72
N LYS A 74 10.99 -11.22 -4.99
CA LYS A 74 9.57 -10.89 -4.87
C LYS A 74 9.37 -9.48 -4.32
N MET A 75 10.14 -9.06 -3.32
CA MET A 75 10.07 -7.70 -2.76
C MET A 75 10.59 -6.63 -3.73
N GLN A 76 11.68 -6.90 -4.46
CA GLN A 76 12.23 -6.05 -5.51
C GLN A 76 11.24 -5.86 -6.66
N GLU A 77 10.56 -6.90 -7.11
CA GLU A 77 9.50 -6.79 -8.11
C GLU A 77 8.35 -5.89 -7.63
N ILE A 78 8.06 -5.92 -6.32
CA ILE A 78 7.02 -5.08 -5.73
C ILE A 78 7.50 -3.63 -5.48
N GLU A 79 8.75 -3.43 -5.09
CA GLU A 79 9.38 -2.12 -4.87
C GLU A 79 9.65 -1.38 -6.19
N ASN A 80 9.98 -2.16 -7.24
CA ASN A 80 10.10 -1.69 -8.61
C ASN A 80 8.75 -1.52 -9.32
N ASP A 81 7.61 -1.65 -8.63
CA ASP A 81 6.33 -1.19 -9.17
C ASP A 81 6.40 0.34 -9.29
N CYS A 82 6.89 0.79 -10.44
CA CYS A 82 7.05 2.18 -10.83
C CYS A 82 5.76 2.99 -10.63
N ASN A 83 4.60 2.31 -10.57
CA ASN A 83 3.32 2.92 -10.26
C ASN A 83 3.21 3.38 -8.81
N LEU A 84 3.76 2.66 -7.82
CA LEU A 84 3.68 3.07 -6.40
C LEU A 84 4.53 4.29 -6.12
N ARG A 85 5.76 4.33 -6.63
CA ARG A 85 6.60 5.53 -6.50
C ARG A 85 5.98 6.74 -7.21
N SER A 86 5.42 6.52 -8.40
CA SER A 86 4.69 7.56 -9.12
C SER A 86 3.45 8.04 -8.34
N LYS A 87 2.71 7.13 -7.70
CA LYS A 87 1.59 7.47 -6.81
C LYS A 87 2.08 8.30 -5.62
N TYR A 88 3.12 7.86 -4.91
CA TYR A 88 3.69 8.60 -3.78
C TYR A 88 4.12 10.03 -4.18
N ASN A 89 4.87 10.16 -5.28
CA ASN A 89 5.28 11.47 -5.79
C ASN A 89 4.08 12.34 -6.16
N SER A 90 3.02 11.74 -6.72
CA SER A 90 1.77 12.45 -7.00
C SER A 90 1.09 12.96 -5.73
N LEU A 91 1.17 12.23 -4.62
CA LEU A 91 0.67 12.70 -3.32
C LEU A 91 1.52 13.85 -2.77
N LYS A 92 2.84 13.73 -2.83
CA LYS A 92 3.79 14.76 -2.38
C LYS A 92 3.58 16.10 -3.10
N ASN A 93 3.31 16.03 -4.40
CA ASN A 93 3.06 17.21 -5.23
C ASN A 93 1.69 17.86 -4.98
N ARG A 94 0.75 17.17 -4.31
CA ARG A 94 -0.54 17.75 -3.92
C ARG A 94 -0.36 18.54 -2.62
N ASN A 95 -0.67 19.83 -2.65
CA ASN A 95 -0.69 20.73 -1.48
C ASN A 95 0.65 20.84 -0.71
N ASN A 96 1.78 20.71 -1.39
CA ASN A 96 3.13 20.86 -0.81
C ASN A 96 3.38 19.98 0.44
N ILE A 97 2.77 18.79 0.50
CA ILE A 97 2.99 17.86 1.61
C ILE A 97 4.42 17.33 1.48
N LYS A 98 5.29 17.68 2.44
CA LYS A 98 6.71 17.33 2.38
C LYS A 98 6.94 15.81 2.38
N GLU A 99 6.20 15.08 3.23
CA GLU A 99 6.36 13.64 3.46
C GLU A 99 5.01 12.98 3.81
N PRO A 100 4.16 12.64 2.81
CA PRO A 100 2.94 11.87 3.08
C PRO A 100 3.31 10.50 3.68
N PHE A 101 2.46 9.97 4.57
CA PHE A 101 2.71 8.71 5.30
C PHE A 101 4.04 8.68 6.09
N ASN A 102 4.68 9.82 6.34
CA ASN A 102 6.03 9.90 6.94
C ASN A 102 7.10 9.16 6.10
N GLY A 103 6.92 9.08 4.78
CA GLY A 103 7.89 8.47 3.87
C GLY A 103 7.26 7.48 2.87
N ILE A 104 8.00 7.21 1.79
CA ILE A 104 7.55 6.34 0.70
C ILE A 104 7.34 4.89 1.16
N ASP A 105 8.09 4.45 2.15
CA ASP A 105 8.10 3.05 2.55
C ASP A 105 6.95 2.71 3.46
N ASN A 106 6.60 3.64 4.35
CA ASN A 106 5.36 3.58 5.10
C ASN A 106 4.16 3.61 4.15
N PHE A 107 4.21 4.44 3.10
CA PHE A 107 3.19 4.42 2.06
C PHE A 107 3.11 3.07 1.34
N ILE A 108 4.24 2.48 0.93
CA ILE A 108 4.28 1.18 0.25
C ILE A 108 3.75 0.08 1.18
N SER A 109 4.22 0.02 2.42
CA SER A 109 3.76 -0.95 3.43
C SER A 109 2.27 -0.83 3.68
N TRP A 110 1.77 0.39 3.90
CA TRP A 110 0.35 0.67 4.06
C TRP A 110 -0.45 0.22 2.83
N TYR A 111 -0.04 0.62 1.63
CA TYR A 111 -0.78 0.36 0.39
C TYR A 111 -0.91 -1.14 0.11
N LYS A 112 0.14 -1.92 0.40
CA LYS A 112 0.12 -3.38 0.20
C LYS A 112 -0.85 -4.08 1.11
N LYS A 113 -0.88 -3.71 2.40
CA LYS A 113 -1.80 -4.27 3.42
C LYS A 113 -3.27 -4.00 3.12
N GLN A 114 -3.58 -2.99 2.32
CA GLN A 114 -4.97 -2.72 1.94
C GLN A 114 -5.54 -3.83 1.08
N GLU A 115 -6.73 -4.31 1.45
CA GLU A 115 -7.55 -5.08 0.53
C GLU A 115 -7.81 -4.25 -0.73
N LYS A 116 -7.73 -4.89 -1.91
CA LYS A 116 -7.89 -4.20 -3.19
C LYS A 116 -9.36 -4.01 -3.53
N GLU A 117 -10.08 -3.36 -2.63
CA GLU A 117 -11.48 -2.98 -2.76
C GLU A 117 -11.74 -1.52 -2.36
N CYS A 118 -12.90 -1.00 -2.74
CA CYS A 118 -13.34 0.32 -2.32
C CYS A 118 -13.86 0.28 -0.87
N TYR A 119 -13.30 1.11 0.00
CA TYR A 119 -13.72 1.26 1.40
C TYR A 119 -15.23 1.44 1.55
N TYR A 120 -15.85 2.27 0.69
CA TYR A 120 -17.28 2.61 0.77
C TYR A 120 -18.18 1.55 0.13
N CYS A 121 -18.10 1.34 -1.18
CA CYS A 121 -19.04 0.48 -1.90
C CYS A 121 -18.61 -1.00 -2.00
N LYS A 122 -17.42 -1.34 -1.48
CA LYS A 122 -16.88 -2.72 -1.44
C LYS A 122 -16.65 -3.37 -2.80
N ILE A 123 -16.58 -2.59 -3.88
CA ILE A 123 -16.20 -3.15 -5.19
C ILE A 123 -14.70 -3.46 -5.23
N ALA A 124 -14.36 -4.67 -5.69
CA ALA A 124 -12.98 -5.09 -5.89
C ALA A 124 -12.33 -4.44 -7.13
N GLN A 125 -11.01 -4.29 -7.10
CA GLN A 125 -10.21 -3.80 -8.23
C GLN A 125 -10.41 -4.66 -9.48
N SER A 126 -10.54 -5.99 -9.31
CA SER A 126 -10.79 -6.93 -10.40
C SER A 126 -12.13 -6.68 -11.11
N ASP A 127 -13.17 -6.28 -10.38
CA ASP A 127 -14.47 -5.95 -10.97
C ASP A 127 -14.46 -4.56 -11.61
N LEU A 128 -13.76 -3.59 -11.01
CA LEU A 128 -13.53 -2.29 -11.66
C LEU A 128 -12.78 -2.48 -12.99
N ASP A 129 -11.82 -3.39 -13.05
CA ASP A 129 -11.10 -3.71 -14.29
C ASP A 129 -12.01 -4.35 -15.35
N LYS A 130 -13.16 -4.95 -14.99
CA LYS A 130 -14.18 -5.42 -15.97
C LYS A 130 -15.07 -4.27 -16.45
N LEU A 131 -15.39 -3.33 -15.56
CA LEU A 131 -16.35 -2.26 -15.83
C LEU A 131 -15.74 -1.02 -16.51
N PHE A 132 -14.46 -0.72 -16.29
CA PHE A 132 -13.83 0.52 -16.76
C PHE A 132 -12.84 0.30 -17.91
N GLY A 133 -12.94 1.16 -18.93
CA GLY A 133 -11.99 1.26 -20.03
C GLY A 133 -12.65 1.41 -21.39
N ASN A 134 -11.85 1.33 -22.45
CA ASN A 134 -12.37 1.36 -23.81
C ASN A 134 -13.28 0.15 -24.06
N ASN A 135 -14.43 0.38 -24.69
CA ASN A 135 -15.44 -0.64 -24.99
C ASN A 135 -16.00 -1.38 -23.76
N LYS A 136 -15.94 -0.78 -22.57
CA LYS A 136 -16.54 -1.30 -21.34
C LYS A 136 -17.71 -0.42 -20.90
N PRO A 137 -18.57 -0.91 -19.97
CA PRO A 137 -19.78 -0.18 -19.56
C PRO A 137 -19.51 1.23 -19.02
N ILE A 138 -18.34 1.46 -18.43
CA ILE A 138 -17.95 2.76 -17.91
C ILE A 138 -16.69 3.24 -18.61
N ASN A 139 -16.78 4.39 -19.26
CA ASN A 139 -15.65 5.09 -19.85
C ASN A 139 -15.69 6.58 -19.48
N SER A 140 -14.52 7.22 -19.47
CA SER A 140 -14.42 8.66 -19.26
C SER A 140 -13.28 9.24 -20.08
N LYS A 141 -13.51 10.44 -20.61
CA LYS A 141 -12.45 11.23 -21.26
C LYS A 141 -11.45 11.80 -20.24
N LYS A 142 -11.81 11.89 -18.96
CA LYS A 142 -10.93 12.40 -17.90
C LYS A 142 -10.05 11.28 -17.39
N ARG A 143 -8.72 11.43 -17.50
CA ARG A 143 -7.73 10.44 -17.03
C ARG A 143 -7.94 10.01 -15.57
N ALA A 144 -8.36 10.93 -14.70
CA ALA A 144 -8.61 10.67 -13.28
C ALA A 144 -9.87 9.81 -13.02
N PHE A 145 -10.75 9.62 -14.00
CA PHE A 145 -12.01 8.89 -13.87
C PHE A 145 -11.86 7.51 -14.51
N ASN A 146 -11.05 6.66 -13.88
CA ASN A 146 -10.68 5.34 -14.39
C ASN A 146 -10.97 4.23 -13.35
N GLY A 147 -10.81 2.98 -13.76
CA GLY A 147 -11.10 1.81 -12.92
C GLY A 147 -10.06 1.48 -11.85
N LYS A 148 -9.01 2.29 -11.66
CA LYS A 148 -8.03 2.05 -10.60
C LYS A 148 -8.50 2.63 -9.29
N LEU A 149 -8.39 1.86 -8.22
CA LEU A 149 -8.60 2.33 -6.86
C LEU A 149 -7.65 3.49 -6.57
N GLN A 150 -8.20 4.50 -5.92
CA GLN A 150 -7.57 5.77 -5.61
C GLN A 150 -7.38 5.88 -4.10
N ILE A 151 -6.40 6.66 -3.69
CA ILE A 151 -6.16 6.95 -2.27
C ILE A 151 -7.10 8.08 -1.90
N GLU A 152 -7.99 7.81 -0.96
CA GLU A 152 -8.97 8.76 -0.45
C GLU A 152 -8.68 9.11 1.00
N ARG A 153 -8.92 10.38 1.37
CA ARG A 153 -8.82 10.87 2.74
C ARG A 153 -10.18 10.83 3.40
N LEU A 154 -10.28 10.16 4.55
CA LEU A 154 -11.51 10.12 5.34
C LEU A 154 -11.90 11.53 5.80
N ASP A 155 -10.91 12.27 6.30
CA ASP A 155 -10.98 13.68 6.67
C ASP A 155 -10.08 14.51 5.74
N PRO A 156 -10.61 15.46 4.96
CA PRO A 156 -9.83 16.25 4.02
C PRO A 156 -8.78 17.14 4.70
N ASP A 157 -8.90 17.43 5.98
CA ASP A 157 -8.00 18.34 6.71
C ASP A 157 -6.81 17.62 7.36
N LYS A 158 -6.89 16.29 7.53
CA LYS A 158 -5.85 15.49 8.21
C LYS A 158 -4.70 15.01 7.32
N GLY A 159 -4.65 15.42 6.04
CA GLY A 159 -3.56 15.06 5.12
C GLY A 159 -3.53 13.58 4.72
N TYR A 160 -2.40 13.11 4.17
CA TYR A 160 -2.22 11.71 3.77
C TYR A 160 -1.35 10.96 4.80
N ASN A 161 -1.96 10.03 5.53
CA ASN A 161 -1.33 9.16 6.53
C ASN A 161 -2.12 7.85 6.66
N GLU A 162 -1.57 6.89 7.39
CA GLU A 162 -2.14 5.55 7.54
C GLU A 162 -3.54 5.56 8.19
N GLU A 163 -3.77 6.43 9.16
CA GLU A 163 -5.02 6.50 9.93
C GLU A 163 -6.15 7.23 9.19
N ASN A 164 -5.80 8.10 8.24
CA ASN A 164 -6.74 8.95 7.51
C ASN A 164 -6.95 8.52 6.06
N CYS A 165 -6.16 7.58 5.53
CA CYS A 165 -6.26 7.16 4.15
C CYS A 165 -6.87 5.77 4.00
N VAL A 166 -7.66 5.62 2.93
CA VAL A 166 -8.27 4.36 2.50
C VAL A 166 -8.20 4.24 0.98
N LEU A 167 -8.47 3.04 0.44
CA LEU A 167 -8.70 2.87 -1.00
C LEU A 167 -10.16 3.11 -1.33
N ALA A 168 -10.43 3.87 -2.40
CA ALA A 168 -11.78 4.12 -2.90
C ALA A 168 -11.84 4.03 -4.43
N CYS A 169 -12.96 3.55 -4.97
CA CYS A 169 -13.18 3.63 -6.41
C CYS A 169 -13.34 5.09 -6.84
N CYS A 170 -13.11 5.38 -8.12
CA CYS A 170 -13.20 6.75 -8.63
C CYS A 170 -14.59 7.38 -8.40
N ILE A 171 -15.68 6.61 -8.52
CA ILE A 171 -17.03 7.16 -8.29
C ILE A 171 -17.21 7.57 -6.83
N CYS A 172 -16.88 6.71 -5.87
CA CYS A 172 -17.03 7.04 -4.46
C CYS A 172 -16.12 8.20 -4.03
N ASN A 173 -14.85 8.16 -4.44
CA ASN A 173 -13.89 9.22 -4.12
C ASN A 173 -14.36 10.60 -4.64
N ASN A 174 -14.72 10.68 -5.92
CA ASN A 174 -15.14 11.95 -6.52
C ASN A 174 -16.52 12.41 -6.02
N ALA A 175 -17.43 11.49 -5.71
CA ALA A 175 -18.75 11.85 -5.19
C ALA A 175 -18.71 12.32 -3.73
N LYS A 176 -17.85 11.73 -2.89
CA LYS A 176 -17.64 12.19 -1.52
C LYS A 176 -17.01 13.59 -1.51
N SER A 177 -15.93 13.78 -2.28
CA SER A 177 -15.13 15.01 -2.26
C SER A 177 -14.66 15.35 -0.84
N ASP A 178 -14.23 16.59 -0.66
CA ASP A 178 -14.14 17.31 0.61
C ASP A 178 -15.51 17.75 1.17
N MET A 179 -16.61 17.50 0.46
CA MET A 179 -17.94 18.03 0.79
C MET A 179 -18.74 17.15 1.76
N ILE A 180 -18.50 15.84 1.77
CA ILE A 180 -19.29 14.87 2.54
C ILE A 180 -18.35 14.10 3.47
N SER A 181 -18.70 13.99 4.75
CA SER A 181 -17.93 13.18 5.70
C SER A 181 -17.92 11.71 5.28
N ALA A 182 -16.85 10.99 5.61
CA ALA A 182 -16.75 9.56 5.29
C ALA A 182 -17.96 8.76 5.81
N SER A 183 -18.38 9.02 7.06
CA SER A 183 -19.55 8.37 7.67
C SER A 183 -20.86 8.68 6.95
N ASN A 184 -21.11 9.94 6.57
CA ASN A 184 -22.33 10.28 5.83
C ASN A 184 -22.29 9.68 4.41
N PHE A 185 -21.14 9.67 3.76
CA PHE A 185 -21.02 9.06 2.44
C PHE A 185 -21.31 7.56 2.49
N GLU A 186 -20.74 6.88 3.48
CA GLU A 186 -20.98 5.46 3.74
C GLU A 186 -22.47 5.18 4.01
N ASN A 187 -23.11 5.95 4.89
CA ASN A 187 -24.49 5.73 5.32
C ASN A 187 -25.53 6.04 4.23
N TYR A 188 -25.33 7.09 3.44
CA TYR A 188 -26.38 7.60 2.54
C TYR A 188 -26.14 7.29 1.06
N PHE A 189 -24.90 7.08 0.62
CA PHE A 189 -24.56 7.02 -0.81
C PHE A 189 -23.93 5.69 -1.24
N SER A 190 -23.12 5.06 -0.37
CA SER A 190 -22.31 3.90 -0.74
C SER A 190 -23.12 2.73 -1.30
N ASN A 191 -24.29 2.45 -0.72
CA ASN A 191 -25.18 1.35 -1.14
C ASN A 191 -25.73 1.56 -2.55
N SER A 192 -26.05 2.80 -2.93
CA SER A 192 -26.53 3.10 -4.28
C SER A 192 -25.42 2.86 -5.32
N VAL A 193 -24.18 3.25 -5.01
CA VAL A 193 -23.03 2.98 -5.89
C VAL A 193 -22.75 1.48 -5.98
N LYS A 194 -22.84 0.76 -4.85
CA LYS A 194 -22.68 -0.71 -4.80
C LYS A 194 -23.71 -1.41 -5.69
N ASN A 195 -24.98 -1.03 -5.59
CA ASN A 195 -26.06 -1.60 -6.41
C ASN A 195 -25.85 -1.30 -7.89
N PHE A 196 -25.47 -0.07 -8.23
CA PHE A 196 -25.17 0.30 -9.62
C PHE A 196 -24.09 -0.58 -10.25
N TYR A 197 -22.98 -0.79 -9.54
CA TYR A 197 -21.93 -1.68 -10.04
C TYR A 197 -22.37 -3.14 -10.14
N LYS A 198 -23.13 -3.63 -9.15
CA LYS A 198 -23.68 -4.98 -9.16
C LYS A 198 -24.57 -5.18 -10.39
N ASP A 199 -25.48 -4.25 -10.66
CA ASP A 199 -26.40 -4.34 -11.79
C ASP A 199 -25.66 -4.29 -13.13
N LEU A 200 -24.57 -3.51 -13.24
CA LEU A 200 -23.72 -3.53 -14.44
C LEU A 200 -23.00 -4.87 -14.62
N LEU A 201 -22.42 -5.44 -13.55
CA LEU A 201 -21.74 -6.75 -13.62
C LEU A 201 -22.70 -7.89 -13.97
N GLU A 202 -23.94 -7.80 -13.52
CA GLU A 202 -25.01 -8.77 -13.79
C GLU A 202 -25.77 -8.48 -15.10
N ASN A 203 -25.37 -7.45 -15.86
CA ASN A 203 -26.03 -6.98 -17.09
C ASN A 203 -27.53 -6.66 -16.91
N LYS A 204 -27.94 -6.25 -15.70
CA LYS A 204 -29.31 -5.80 -15.39
C LYS A 204 -29.57 -4.37 -15.84
N THR A 205 -28.51 -3.60 -16.04
CA THR A 205 -28.58 -2.23 -16.55
C THR A 205 -27.45 -1.97 -17.54
N THR A 206 -27.58 -0.93 -18.36
CA THR A 206 -26.52 -0.45 -19.24
C THR A 206 -26.26 1.03 -18.99
N ASN A 207 -25.03 1.46 -19.23
CA ASN A 207 -24.60 2.84 -19.04
C ASN A 207 -24.24 3.47 -20.39
N ASN A 208 -25.23 3.48 -21.30
CA ASN A 208 -25.10 4.09 -22.62
C ASN A 208 -25.67 5.50 -22.59
N PHE A 209 -24.91 6.47 -23.10
CA PHE A 209 -25.43 7.81 -23.38
C PHE A 209 -26.13 7.74 -24.74
N SER A 210 -27.46 7.81 -24.75
CA SER A 210 -28.29 7.94 -25.95
C SER A 210 -28.01 9.24 -26.69
#